data_AF-A0A920Q669-F1
#
_entry.id   AF-A0A920Q669-F1
#
_cell.length_a   1.000
_cell.length_b   1.000
_cell.length_c   1.000
_cell.angle_alpha   90.00
_cell.angle_beta   90.00
_cell.angle_gamma   90.00
#
_symmetry.space_group_name_H-M   'P 1'
#
loop_
_entity.id
_entity.type
_entity.pdbx_description
1 polymer ?
#
loop_
_entity_poly.entity_id
_entity_poly.type
_entity_poly.pdbx_seq_one_letter_code
_entity_poly.pdbx_strand_id
1 'polypeptide(L)' 'MGLSRPIGAVVSPMLVGLKQAKELPQASSLCGACREVCPIKIDIPRMLLDLRKKTAESPDRNLRRHPNLNASWLVCSQV' A
#
# COMPACT_ATOMS: atom_id res chain seq x y z
N MET A 1 -2.12 -11.46 14.76
CA MET A 1 -2.73 -12.07 13.56
C MET A 1 -2.29 -11.28 12.34
N GLY A 2 -1.29 -11.77 11.61
CA GLY A 2 -0.70 -11.06 10.47
C GLY A 2 -1.48 -11.31 9.18
N LEU A 3 -2.09 -10.26 8.63
CA LEU A 3 -2.56 -10.27 7.24
C LEU A 3 -1.33 -10.40 6.34
N SER A 4 -1.21 -11.53 5.64
CA SER A 4 -0.02 -11.91 4.88
C SER A 4 0.26 -10.92 3.75
N ARG A 5 1.35 -10.15 3.93
CA ARG A 5 1.95 -9.27 2.93
C ARG A 5 0.87 -8.34 2.30
N PRO A 6 0.76 -8.07 0.99
CA PRO A 6 0.09 -6.87 0.51
C PRO A 6 -1.44 -6.79 0.75
N ILE A 7 -2.10 -7.86 1.20
CA ILE A 7 -3.51 -7.82 1.63
C ILE A 7 -3.69 -6.82 2.77
N GLY A 8 -2.82 -6.87 3.78
CA GLY A 8 -2.89 -5.94 4.91
C GLY A 8 -2.70 -4.49 4.47
N ALA A 9 -1.91 -4.25 3.43
CA ALA A 9 -1.67 -2.93 2.88
C ALA A 9 -2.87 -2.36 2.09
N VAL A 10 -3.76 -3.22 1.59
CA VAL A 10 -5.02 -2.81 0.94
C VAL A 10 -6.17 -2.69 1.95
N VAL A 11 -6.30 -3.66 2.86
CA VAL A 11 -7.43 -3.72 3.80
C VAL A 11 -7.31 -2.68 4.92
N SER A 12 -6.11 -2.47 5.47
CA SER A 12 -5.89 -1.51 6.55
C SER A 12 -6.38 -0.09 6.22
N PRO A 13 -6.05 0.53 5.06
CA PRO A 13 -6.58 1.84 4.72
C PRO A 13 -8.10 1.89 4.50
N MET A 14 -8.77 0.75 4.28
CA MET A 14 -10.23 0.69 4.28
C MET A 14 -10.82 0.61 5.69
N LEU A 15 -10.10 0.04 6.65
CA LEU A 15 -10.54 -0.11 8.05
C LEU A 15 -10.24 1.14 8.90
N VAL A 16 -9.01 1.65 8.85
CA VAL A 16 -8.56 2.81 9.66
C VAL A 16 -8.59 4.13 8.87
N GLY A 17 -8.91 4.06 7.58
CA GLY A 17 -8.94 5.20 6.68
C GLY A 17 -7.59 5.53 6.04
N LEU A 18 -7.64 6.06 4.82
CA LEU A 18 -6.45 6.36 4.01
C LEU A 18 -5.52 7.38 4.67
N LYS A 19 -6.05 8.28 5.53
CA LYS A 19 -5.23 9.29 6.22
C LYS A 19 -4.21 8.69 7.17
N GLN A 20 -4.61 7.66 7.90
CA GLN A 20 -3.77 7.00 8.92
C GLN A 20 -2.85 5.93 8.31
N ALA A 21 -3.26 5.35 7.17
CA ALA A 21 -2.61 4.21 6.55
C ALA A 21 -1.98 4.51 5.18
N LYS A 22 -1.74 5.77 4.83
CA LYS A 22 -1.20 6.19 3.51
C LYS A 22 0.18 5.62 3.14
N GLU A 23 0.97 5.23 4.13
CA GLU A 23 2.29 4.62 3.94
C GLU A 23 2.19 3.12 3.59
N LEU A 24 1.07 2.47 3.92
CA LEU A 24 0.90 1.04 3.67
C LEU A 24 0.83 0.72 2.16
N PRO A 25 0.14 1.50 1.30
CA PRO A 25 0.25 1.31 -0.14
C PRO A 25 1.66 1.53 -0.69
N GLN A 26 2.46 2.41 -0.08
CA GLN A 26 3.86 2.67 -0.47
C GLN A 26 4.83 1.59 0.00
N ALA A 27 4.40 0.75 0.95
CA ALA A 27 5.18 -0.35 1.51
C ALA A 27 5.59 -1.42 0.48
N SER A 28 4.78 -1.62 -0.56
CA SER A 28 5.02 -2.68 -1.53
C SER A 28 5.99 -2.23 -2.62
N SER A 29 6.96 -3.07 -2.97
CA SER A 29 7.82 -2.87 -4.16
C SER A 29 7.08 -3.04 -5.49
N LEU A 30 5.80 -3.45 -5.47
CA LEU A 30 4.98 -3.70 -6.66
C LEU A 30 5.61 -4.70 -7.65
N CYS A 31 6.47 -5.62 -7.17
CA CYS A 31 7.14 -6.61 -8.01
C CYS A 31 6.21 -7.65 -8.68
N GLY A 32 4.92 -7.66 -8.34
CA GLY A 32 3.93 -8.56 -8.95
C GLY A 32 3.90 -9.98 -8.38
N ALA A 33 4.91 -10.42 -7.61
CA ALA A 33 5.01 -11.79 -7.09
C ALA A 33 3.77 -12.25 -6.30
N CYS A 34 3.13 -11.35 -5.53
CA CYS A 34 1.91 -11.66 -4.78
C CYS A 34 0.72 -12.05 -5.67
N ARG A 35 0.68 -11.58 -6.93
CA ARG A 35 -0.35 -11.94 -7.91
C ARG A 35 -0.09 -13.34 -8.48
N GLU A 36 1.17 -13.69 -8.70
CA GLU A 36 1.59 -14.99 -9.27
C GLU A 36 1.28 -16.16 -8.34
N VAL A 37 1.49 -15.97 -7.04
CA VAL A 37 1.25 -17.01 -6.03
C VAL A 37 -0.21 -17.07 -5.53
N CYS A 38 -1.07 -16.12 -5.94
CA CYS A 38 -2.42 -16.03 -5.39
C CYS A 38 -3.33 -17.13 -5.95
N PRO A 39 -3.82 -18.08 -5.11
CA PRO A 39 -4.62 -19.22 -5.57
C PRO A 39 -5.99 -18.81 -6.14
N ILE A 40 -6.48 -17.61 -5.80
CA ILE A 40 -7.79 -17.08 -6.20
C ILE A 40 -7.68 -15.89 -7.17
N LYS A 41 -6.49 -15.64 -7.72
CA LYS A 41 -6.24 -14.65 -8.80
C LYS A 41 -6.62 -13.19 -8.46
N ILE A 42 -6.44 -12.76 -7.21
CA ILE A 42 -6.65 -11.36 -6.82
C ILE A 42 -5.48 -10.47 -7.30
N ASP A 43 -5.80 -9.34 -7.92
CA ASP A 43 -4.82 -8.37 -8.39
C ASP A 43 -4.50 -7.30 -7.33
N ILE A 44 -3.73 -7.69 -6.31
CA ILE A 44 -3.33 -6.79 -5.22
C ILE A 44 -2.41 -5.64 -5.67
N PRO A 45 -1.41 -5.84 -6.56
CA PRO A 45 -0.58 -4.75 -7.06
C PRO A 45 -1.40 -3.62 -7.67
N ARG A 46 -2.44 -3.95 -8.44
CA ARG A 46 -3.35 -2.96 -9.02
C ARG A 46 -4.11 -2.18 -7.95
N MET A 47 -4.65 -2.86 -6.95
CA MET A 47 -5.35 -2.18 -5.84
C MET A 47 -4.43 -1.23 -5.07
N LEU A 48 -3.17 -1.62 -4.83
CA LEU A 48 -2.18 -0.74 -4.19
C LEU A 48 -1.86 0.49 -5.05
N LEU A 49 -1.73 0.33 -6.37
CA LEU A 49 -1.57 1.44 -7.31
C LEU A 49 -2.75 2.40 -7.25
N ASP A 50 -3.98 1.89 -7.21
CA ASP A 50 -5.18 2.72 -7.11
C ASP A 50 -5.21 3.51 -5.80
N LEU A 51 -4.76 2.91 -4.69
CA LEU A 51 -4.62 3.63 -3.41
C LEU A 51 -3.53 4.70 -3.47
N ARG A 52 -2.39 4.45 -4.13
CA ARG A 52 -1.35 5.47 -4.35
C ARG A 52 -1.88 6.65 -5.19
N LYS A 53 -2.63 6.37 -6.26
CA LYS A 53 -3.29 7.41 -7.08
C LYS A 53 -4.27 8.23 -6.26
N LYS A 54 -5.15 7.58 -5.49
CA LYS A 54 -6.11 8.26 -4.60
C LYS A 54 -5.42 9.16 -3.58
N THR A 55 -4.29 8.73 -3.02
CA THR A 55 -3.48 9.56 -2.11
C THR A 55 -2.89 10.78 -2.82
N ALA A 56 -2.39 10.61 -4.05
CA ALA A 56 -1.81 11.69 -4.85
C ALA A 56 -2.86 12.72 -5.32
N GLU A 57 -4.05 12.25 -5.70
CA GLU A 57 -5.16 13.08 -6.19
C GLU A 57 -5.97 13.73 -5.07
N SER A 58 -5.92 13.18 -3.84
CA SER A 58 -6.69 13.68 -2.71
C SER A 58 -6.48 15.18 -2.48
N PRO A 59 -7.53 16.02 -2.32
CA PRO A 59 -7.38 17.46 -2.06
C PRO A 59 -6.71 17.76 -0.71
N ASP A 60 -6.63 16.78 0.18
CA ASP A 60 -5.98 16.88 1.48
C ASP A 60 -4.45 16.91 1.32
N ARG A 61 -3.85 18.10 1.56
CA ARG A 61 -2.40 18.31 1.45
C ARG A 61 -1.59 17.43 2.42
N ASN A 62 -2.17 16.99 3.54
CA ASN A 62 -1.53 16.09 4.49
C ASN A 62 -1.50 14.64 4.00
N LEU A 63 -2.45 14.23 3.15
CA LEU A 63 -2.43 12.89 2.53
C LEU A 63 -1.32 12.79 1.48
N ARG A 64 -1.12 13.84 0.69
CA ARG A 64 -0.02 13.90 -0.31
C ARG A 64 1.36 14.00 0.31
N ARG A 65 1.45 14.46 1.57
CA ARG A 65 2.72 14.65 2.28
C ARG A 65 3.18 13.31 2.85
N HIS A 66 4.15 12.68 2.21
CA HIS A 66 4.84 11.51 2.78
C HIS A 66 5.72 11.96 3.95
N PRO A 67 5.47 11.50 5.19
CA PRO A 67 6.44 11.62 6.26
C PRO A 67 7.63 10.75 5.86
N ASN A 68 8.82 11.29 6.00
CA ASN A 68 10.11 10.58 6.04
C ASN A 68 10.35 9.48 4.96
N LEU A 69 10.94 9.89 3.83
CA LEU A 69 11.51 9.04 2.78
C LEU A 69 12.40 7.88 3.30
N ASN A 70 13.02 8.02 4.48
CA ASN A 70 13.87 6.98 5.07
C ASN A 70 13.08 5.73 5.52
N ALA A 71 11.80 5.86 5.90
CA ALA A 71 10.95 4.71 6.21
C ALA A 71 10.49 4.01 4.93
N SER A 72 10.21 4.76 3.85
CA SER A 72 9.84 4.20 2.56
C SER A 72 10.91 3.24 2.00
N TRP A 73 12.20 3.54 2.16
CA TRP A 73 13.29 2.63 1.80
C TRP A 73 13.31 1.32 2.60
N LEU A 74 13.12 1.39 3.92
CA LEU A 74 13.03 0.21 4.79
C LEU A 74 11.88 -0.71 4.40
N VAL A 75 10.74 -0.13 4.03
CA VAL A 75 9.55 -0.92 3.68
C VAL A 75 9.63 -1.47 2.24
N CYS A 76 10.21 -0.72 1.30
CA CYS A 76 10.46 -1.19 -0.06
C CYS A 76 11.45 -2.38 -0.10
N SER A 77 12.36 -2.47 0.89
CA SER A 77 13.31 -3.59 1.04
C SER A 77 12.71 -4.86 1.66
N GLN A 78 11.44 -4.85 2.08
CA GLN A 78 10.80 -5.98 2.80
C GLN A 78 9.89 -6.86 1.91
N VAL A 79 9.92 -6.66 0.58
CA VAL A 79 9.32 -7.57 -0.39
C VAL A 79 10.38 -8.54 -0.92
#